data_AF-A0A7K2XAY8-F1
#
_entry.id   AF-A0A7K2XAY8-F1
#
_cell.length_a   1.000
_cell.length_b   1.000
_cell.length_c   1.000
_cell.angle_alpha   90.00
_cell.angle_beta   90.00
_cell.angle_gamma   90.00
#
_symmetry.space_group_name_H-M   'P 1'
#
loop_
_entity.id
_entity.type
_entity.pdbx_description
1 polymer ?
#
loop_
_entity_poly.entity_id
_entity_poly.type
_entity_poly.pdbx_seq_one_letter_code
_entity_poly.pdbx_strand_id
1 'polypeptide(L)' 'PQALRARVVLLRDRPAGGLSAAPAARELALGHETAVSELEPEEGDDLETLAELLAVTDFAAVYLALATRGTPAP' A
#
# COMPACT_ATOMS: atom_id res chain seq x y z
N PRO A 1 -1.43 21.37 13.34
CA PRO A 1 -1.82 20.14 12.63
C PRO A 1 -0.94 19.92 11.39
N GLN A 2 -0.33 18.74 11.24
CA GLN A 2 0.40 18.38 10.03
C GLN A 2 -0.61 17.87 8.99
N ALA A 3 -0.60 18.44 7.78
CA ALA A 3 -1.51 18.03 6.71
C ALA A 3 -1.20 16.60 6.24
N LEU A 4 -2.24 15.79 6.05
CA LEU A 4 -2.12 14.45 5.45
C LEU A 4 -1.56 14.57 4.02
N ARG A 5 -0.62 13.69 3.68
CA ARG A 5 -0.01 13.61 2.34
C ARG A 5 -0.37 12.26 1.73
N ALA A 6 -0.97 12.28 0.54
CA ALA A 6 -1.27 11.07 -0.20
C ALA A 6 0.03 10.33 -0.56
N ARG A 7 0.00 9.00 -0.44
CA ARG A 7 1.10 8.10 -0.78
C ARG A 7 0.53 6.83 -1.41
N VAL A 8 1.16 6.34 -2.45
CA VAL A 8 0.83 5.07 -3.08
C VAL A 8 1.59 3.95 -2.37
N VAL A 9 0.90 2.87 -1.99
CA VAL A 9 1.51 1.66 -1.44
C VAL A 9 1.20 0.52 -2.39
N LEU A 10 2.25 -0.09 -2.96
CA LEU A 10 2.13 -1.27 -3.82
C LEU A 10 2.32 -2.51 -2.98
N LEU A 11 1.30 -3.36 -2.95
CA LEU A 11 1.35 -4.68 -2.29
C LEU A 11 1.93 -5.68 -3.29
N ARG A 12 3.03 -6.32 -2.91
CA ARG A 12 3.77 -7.21 -3.79
C ARG A 12 3.34 -8.64 -3.51
N ASP A 13 2.32 -9.07 -4.22
CA ASP A 13 2.02 -10.49 -4.33
C ASP A 13 2.97 -11.07 -5.40
N ARG A 14 3.82 -12.05 -5.05
CA ARG A 14 4.82 -12.65 -5.97
C ARG A 14 4.04 -13.47 -7.00
N PRO A 15 3.71 -12.94 -8.20
CA PRO A 15 2.73 -13.58 -9.04
C PRO A 15 3.35 -14.79 -9.74
N ALA A 16 2.70 -15.94 -9.62
CA ALA A 16 3.03 -17.14 -10.38
C ALA A 16 2.88 -16.85 -11.89
N GLY A 17 3.99 -16.64 -12.59
CA GLY A 17 4.00 -16.33 -14.03
C GLY A 17 4.62 -14.98 -14.43
N GLY A 18 5.13 -14.19 -13.46
CA GLY A 18 6.01 -13.04 -13.75
C GLY A 18 5.33 -11.79 -14.32
N LEU A 19 4.02 -11.82 -14.55
CA LEU A 19 3.25 -10.63 -14.92
C LEU A 19 2.90 -9.83 -13.66
N SER A 20 3.43 -8.61 -13.54
CA SER A 20 3.16 -7.71 -12.43
C SER A 20 2.80 -6.32 -12.95
N ALA A 21 1.77 -5.70 -12.37
CA ALA A 21 1.41 -4.32 -12.64
C ALA A 21 2.34 -3.31 -11.93
N ALA A 22 3.22 -3.76 -11.03
CA ALA A 22 4.05 -2.89 -10.21
C ALA A 22 4.94 -1.92 -11.01
N PRO A 23 5.58 -2.30 -12.13
CA PRO A 23 6.34 -1.35 -12.94
C PRO A 23 5.48 -0.21 -13.50
N ALA A 24 4.33 -0.54 -14.11
CA ALA A 24 3.42 0.46 -14.68
C ALA A 24 2.82 1.37 -13.60
N ALA A 25 2.50 0.82 -12.43
CA ALA A 25 2.00 1.60 -11.30
C ALA A 25 3.05 2.59 -10.76
N ARG A 26 4.33 2.18 -10.69
CA ARG A 26 5.44 3.07 -10.31
C ARG A 26 5.62 4.21 -11.31
N GLU A 27 5.63 3.90 -12.60
CA GLU A 27 5.75 4.90 -13.67
C GLU A 27 4.61 5.92 -13.59
N LEU A 28 3.38 5.46 -13.39
CA LEU A 28 2.22 6.33 -13.23
C LEU A 28 2.35 7.27 -12.02
N ALA A 29 2.76 6.73 -10.87
CA ALA A 29 2.93 7.54 -9.65
C ALA A 29 4.06 8.57 -9.79
N LEU A 30 5.17 8.20 -10.44
CA LEU A 30 6.28 9.10 -10.75
C LEU A 30 5.79 10.25 -11.64
N GLY A 31 5.00 9.95 -12.68
CA GLY A 31 4.41 10.96 -13.57
C GLY A 31 3.47 11.94 -12.85
N HIS A 32 2.95 11.57 -11.67
CA HIS A 32 2.10 12.41 -10.81
C HIS A 32 2.82 12.94 -9.57
N GLU A 33 4.15 12.85 -9.52
CA GLU A 33 4.99 13.28 -8.38
C GLU A 33 4.53 12.70 -7.03
N THR A 34 3.90 11.52 -7.05
CA THR A 34 3.33 10.90 -5.85
C THR A 34 4.30 9.87 -5.31
N ALA A 35 4.63 9.98 -4.02
CA ALA A 35 5.57 9.07 -3.40
C ALA A 35 5.03 7.63 -3.35
N VAL A 36 5.91 6.66 -3.61
CA VAL A 36 5.59 5.22 -3.64
C VAL A 36 6.33 4.48 -2.53
N SER A 37 5.65 3.57 -1.86
CA SER A 37 6.24 2.50 -1.04
C SER A 37 5.84 1.14 -1.59
N GLU A 38 6.71 0.15 -1.42
CA GLU A 38 6.41 -1.25 -1.72
C GLU A 38 6.41 -2.05 -0.43
N LEU A 39 5.38 -2.87 -0.26
CA LEU A 39 5.27 -3.81 0.85
C LEU A 39 5.41 -5.21 0.28
N GLU A 40 6.50 -5.87 0.66
CA GLU A 40 6.77 -7.26 0.32
C GLU A 40 6.45 -8.13 1.54
N PRO A 41 5.64 -9.19 1.39
CA PRO A 41 5.35 -10.13 2.46
C PRO A 41 6.57 -11.03 2.69
N GLU A 42 6.63 -11.57 3.89
CA GLU A 42 7.67 -12.52 4.29
C GLU A 42 7.62 -13.79 3.42
N GLU A 43 8.68 -14.59 3.45
CA GLU A 43 8.69 -15.88 2.77
C GLU A 43 7.69 -16.85 3.42
N GLY A 44 6.84 -17.45 2.59
CA GLY A 44 5.76 -18.34 3.01
C GLY A 44 5.03 -18.90 1.79
N ASP A 45 4.01 -19.71 2.03
CA ASP A 45 3.11 -20.15 0.96
C ASP A 45 2.20 -19.00 0.46
N ASP A 46 1.45 -19.26 -0.62
CA ASP A 46 0.58 -18.25 -1.24
C ASP A 46 -0.50 -17.75 -0.25
N LEU A 47 -0.99 -18.61 0.63
CA LEU A 47 -2.03 -18.27 1.60
C LEU A 47 -1.47 -17.43 2.76
N GLU A 48 -0.30 -17.80 3.27
CA GLU A 48 0.45 -17.06 4.29
C GLU A 48 0.79 -15.65 3.79
N THR A 49 1.32 -15.57 2.58
CA THR A 49 1.64 -14.32 1.87
C THR A 49 0.41 -13.42 1.77
N LEU A 50 -0.72 -13.96 1.29
CA LEU A 50 -1.95 -13.19 1.13
C LEU A 50 -2.53 -12.76 2.50
N ALA A 51 -2.50 -13.65 3.50
CA ALA A 51 -3.00 -13.37 4.84
C ALA A 51 -2.20 -12.23 5.50
N GLU A 52 -0.88 -12.20 5.32
CA GLU A 52 -0.04 -11.12 5.83
C GLU A 52 -0.40 -9.76 5.18
N LEU A 53 -0.49 -9.72 3.85
CA LEU A 53 -0.87 -8.49 3.13
C LEU A 53 -2.25 -7.98 3.57
N LEU A 54 -3.21 -8.88 3.76
CA LEU A 54 -4.53 -8.53 4.30
C LEU A 54 -4.45 -7.99 5.72
N ALA A 55 -3.72 -8.67 6.62
CA ALA A 55 -3.61 -8.26 8.01
C ALA A 55 -2.97 -6.86 8.16
N VAL A 56 -1.88 -6.59 7.44
CA VAL A 56 -1.19 -5.29 7.48
C VAL A 56 -2.09 -4.18 6.92
N THR A 57 -2.80 -4.44 5.83
CA THR A 57 -3.66 -3.43 5.19
C THR A 57 -4.93 -3.13 5.98
N ASP A 58 -5.55 -4.14 6.61
CA ASP A 58 -6.70 -3.94 7.50
C ASP A 58 -6.31 -3.09 8.72
N PHE A 59 -5.16 -3.40 9.35
CA PHE A 59 -4.64 -2.60 10.44
C PHE A 59 -4.34 -1.17 10.00
N ALA A 60 -3.68 -0.98 8.85
CA ALA A 60 -3.41 0.35 8.30
C ALA A 60 -4.69 1.16 8.06
N ALA A 61 -5.76 0.52 7.55
CA ALA A 61 -7.05 1.18 7.34
C ALA A 61 -7.64 1.73 8.64
N VAL A 62 -7.54 0.97 9.75
CA VAL A 62 -7.98 1.44 11.08
C VAL A 62 -7.17 2.66 11.53
N TYR A 63 -5.85 2.66 11.41
CA TYR A 63 -5.01 3.79 11.82
C TYR A 63 -5.24 5.02 10.94
N LEU A 64 -5.42 4.84 9.63
CA LEU A 64 -5.77 5.93 8.72
C LEU A 64 -7.13 6.53 9.08
N ALA A 65 -8.12 5.70 9.41
CA ALA A 65 -9.43 6.17 9.88
C ALA A 65 -9.32 6.97 11.19
N LEU A 66 -8.49 6.53 12.14
CA LEU A 66 -8.24 7.27 13.38
C LEU A 66 -7.53 8.61 13.12
N ALA A 67 -6.51 8.62 12.26
CA ALA A 67 -5.75 9.83 11.93
C ALA A 67 -6.59 10.87 11.18
N THR A 68 -7.51 10.42 10.32
CA THR A 68 -8.38 11.30 9.52
C THR A 68 -9.55 11.87 10.32
N ARG A 69 -10.07 11.16 11.34
CA ARG A 69 -11.14 11.66 12.22
C ARG A 69 -10.78 12.90 13.04
N GLY A 70 -9.48 13.15 13.27
CA GLY A 70 -9.00 14.33 13.99
C GLY A 70 -8.69 15.54 13.10
N THR A 71 -8.84 15.42 11.78
CA THR A 71 -8.55 16.52 10.85
C THR A 71 -9.84 17.29 10.58
N PRO A 72 -10.01 18.54 11.05
CA PRO A 72 -11.18 19.33 10.70
C PRO A 72 -11.28 19.46 9.17
N ALA A 73 -12.50 19.36 8.64
CA ALA A 73 -12.78 19.54 7.21
C ALA A 73 -12.22 20.91 6.73
N PRO A 74 -11.74 21.00 5.47
CA PRO A 74 -11.27 22.26 4.91
C PRO A 74 -12.35 23.33 4.87
#